data_AF-A0A2W1BK45-F1
#
_entry.id   AF-A0A2W1BK45-F1
#
_cell.length_a   1.000
_cell.length_b   1.000
_cell.length_c   1.000
_cell.angle_alpha   90.00
_cell.angle_beta   90.00
_cell.angle_gamma   90.00
#
_symmetry.space_group_name_H-M   'P 1'
#
loop_
_entity.id
_entity.type
_entity.pdbx_description
1 polymer ?
#
loop_
_entity_poly.entity_id
_entity_poly.type
_entity_poly.pdbx_seq_one_letter_code
_entity_poly.pdbx_strand_id
1 'polypeptide(L)'
;MTCSRALALLALVALTQQATTVCKNCIMLGKEEKAMFRAHSAACAEQSRVAPRQLDALLAGRLHDSPALRRHVYCVLLKCKLVGKDGKLHKAAVLGKIAARPDAKNATKVLESCADQAGDSPEDLAWNLFRCGYDKKALLFDYMPTNVAADVDNTS
;
A
#
# COMPACT_ATOMS: atom_id res chain seq x y z
N MET A 1 -57.73 35.64 -31.94
CA MET A 1 -57.71 36.38 -30.65
C MET A 1 -56.99 35.48 -29.65
N THR A 2 -55.70 35.77 -29.40
CA THR A 2 -55.12 36.15 -28.08
C THR A 2 -54.95 34.97 -27.11
N CYS A 3 -53.88 34.78 -26.36
CA CYS A 3 -52.55 35.39 -26.29
C CYS A 3 -51.77 34.52 -25.27
N SER A 4 -50.47 34.39 -25.49
CA SER A 4 -49.46 33.74 -24.66
C SER A 4 -49.56 34.07 -23.16
N ARG A 5 -49.43 33.06 -22.30
CA ARG A 5 -48.75 33.20 -20.99
C ARG A 5 -47.90 31.97 -20.71
N ALA A 6 -46.61 32.17 -20.93
CA ALA A 6 -45.53 31.34 -20.44
C ALA A 6 -45.44 31.42 -18.91
N LEU A 7 -45.05 30.31 -18.27
CA LEU A 7 -43.99 30.22 -17.27
C LEU A 7 -43.82 28.73 -16.98
N ALA A 8 -42.94 28.13 -17.78
CA ALA A 8 -42.55 26.73 -17.66
C ALA A 8 -41.81 26.52 -16.33
N LEU A 9 -42.24 25.47 -15.64
CA LEU A 9 -41.73 25.03 -14.35
C LEU A 9 -40.24 24.66 -14.45
N LEU A 10 -39.48 25.29 -13.55
CA LEU A 10 -38.26 24.83 -12.87
C LEU A 10 -37.43 23.73 -13.55
N ALA A 11 -36.25 24.15 -13.98
CA ALA A 11 -35.14 23.35 -14.46
C ALA A 11 -34.83 22.13 -13.56
N LEU A 12 -34.79 20.95 -14.16
CA LEU A 12 -33.92 19.86 -13.69
C LEU A 12 -32.88 19.60 -14.76
N VAL A 13 -31.66 19.84 -14.33
CA VAL A 13 -30.42 20.00 -15.08
C VAL A 13 -30.08 18.74 -15.88
N ALA A 14 -29.67 18.99 -17.12
CA ALA A 14 -29.06 18.05 -18.04
C ALA A 14 -27.82 17.37 -17.47
N LEU A 15 -27.58 16.13 -17.93
CA LEU A 15 -26.31 15.41 -17.96
C LEU A 15 -25.28 15.75 -16.88
N THR A 16 -25.07 14.82 -15.97
CA THR A 16 -23.69 14.44 -15.63
C THR A 16 -23.53 12.96 -15.86
N GLN A 17 -22.90 12.63 -17.00
CA GLN A 17 -22.08 11.44 -17.09
C GLN A 17 -21.20 11.44 -15.84
N GLN A 18 -21.39 10.47 -14.96
CA GLN A 18 -20.35 10.18 -13.99
C GLN A 18 -19.21 9.59 -14.80
N ALA A 19 -18.37 10.48 -15.33
CA ALA A 19 -17.03 10.15 -15.71
C ALA A 19 -16.38 9.63 -14.43
N THR A 20 -16.38 8.31 -14.27
CA THR A 20 -15.39 7.66 -13.41
C THR A 20 -14.07 8.21 -13.92
N THR A 21 -13.44 9.08 -13.13
CA THR A 21 -12.07 9.48 -13.34
C THR A 21 -11.27 8.20 -13.18
N VAL A 22 -11.10 7.48 -14.31
CA VAL A 22 -10.10 6.45 -14.48
C VAL A 22 -8.81 7.16 -14.11
N CYS A 23 -8.33 6.88 -12.92
CA CYS A 23 -7.06 7.38 -12.46
C CYS A 23 -6.01 6.80 -13.42
N LYS A 24 -5.59 7.62 -14.39
CA LYS A 24 -4.70 7.23 -15.50
C LYS A 24 -3.33 6.72 -15.03
N ASN A 25 -3.06 6.82 -13.72
CA ASN A 25 -1.83 6.37 -13.07
C ASN A 25 -2.08 5.55 -11.79
N CYS A 26 -3.31 5.11 -11.51
CA CYS A 26 -3.53 4.22 -10.38
C CYS A 26 -3.15 2.81 -10.78
N ILE A 27 -1.94 2.40 -10.41
CA ILE A 27 -1.50 1.02 -10.45
C ILE A 27 -2.36 0.28 -9.41
N MET A 28 -3.30 -0.53 -9.88
CA MET A 28 -4.13 -1.36 -9.03
C MET A 28 -3.33 -2.58 -8.60
N LEU A 29 -3.21 -2.73 -7.28
CA LEU A 29 -2.97 -3.99 -6.58
C LEU A 29 -3.58 -5.20 -7.31
N GLY A 30 -2.80 -6.27 -7.49
CA GLY A 30 -3.37 -7.59 -7.67
C GLY A 30 -4.06 -8.06 -6.38
N LYS A 31 -5.21 -8.75 -6.51
CA LYS A 31 -5.99 -9.25 -5.36
C LYS A 31 -5.20 -10.28 -4.53
N GLU A 32 -4.32 -11.01 -5.19
CA GLU A 32 -3.55 -12.12 -4.62
C GLU A 32 -2.42 -11.65 -3.72
N GLU A 33 -1.64 -10.64 -4.15
CA GLU A 33 -0.53 -10.12 -3.34
C GLU A 33 -1.04 -9.40 -2.08
N LYS A 34 -2.19 -8.73 -2.18
CA LYS A 34 -2.87 -8.11 -1.03
C LYS A 34 -3.32 -9.15 0.00
N ALA A 35 -3.86 -10.28 -0.47
CA ALA A 35 -4.27 -11.38 0.39
C ALA A 35 -3.07 -12.03 1.07
N MET A 36 -1.97 -12.26 0.34
CA MET A 36 -0.74 -12.80 0.90
C MET A 36 -0.11 -11.89 1.97
N PHE A 37 -0.04 -10.58 1.72
CA PHE A 37 0.47 -9.64 2.72
C PHE A 37 -0.36 -9.69 4.02
N ARG A 38 -1.70 -9.68 3.91
CA ARG A 38 -2.60 -9.79 5.07
C ARG A 38 -2.42 -11.10 5.82
N ALA A 39 -2.27 -12.22 5.11
CA ALA A 39 -2.04 -13.52 5.74
C ALA A 39 -0.72 -13.56 6.53
N HIS A 40 0.37 -13.02 5.97
CA HIS A 40 1.64 -12.92 6.68
C HIS A 40 1.59 -11.92 7.85
N SER A 41 0.91 -10.79 7.68
CA SER A 41 0.69 -9.82 8.75
C SER A 41 -0.08 -10.45 9.92
N ALA A 42 -1.19 -11.16 9.65
CA ALA A 42 -1.94 -11.87 10.69
C ALA A 42 -1.05 -12.89 11.44
N ALA A 43 -0.26 -13.68 10.71
CA ALA A 43 0.67 -14.64 11.29
C ALA A 43 1.82 -14.00 12.11
N CYS A 44 2.06 -12.69 11.96
CA CYS A 44 3.11 -11.94 12.65
C CYS A 44 2.58 -11.09 13.80
N ALA A 45 1.26 -10.89 13.91
CA ALA A 45 0.66 -9.99 14.90
C ALA A 45 1.01 -10.41 16.33
N GLU A 46 0.80 -11.68 16.67
CA GLU A 46 1.10 -12.26 17.99
C GLU A 46 2.58 -12.13 18.36
N GLN A 47 3.49 -12.53 17.46
CA GLN A 47 4.94 -12.50 17.72
C GLN A 47 5.46 -11.07 17.92
N SER A 48 4.97 -10.13 17.11
CA SER A 48 5.41 -8.73 17.16
C SER A 48 4.82 -7.95 18.34
N ARG A 49 3.68 -8.42 18.87
CA ARG A 49 2.82 -7.71 19.82
C ARG A 49 2.42 -6.33 19.33
N VAL A 50 2.28 -6.18 18.00
CA VAL A 50 1.82 -4.94 17.39
C VAL A 50 0.35 -4.71 17.76
N ALA A 51 0.00 -3.49 18.15
CA ALA A 51 -1.39 -3.18 18.44
C ALA A 51 -2.20 -3.10 17.12
N PRO A 52 -3.46 -3.54 17.08
CA PRO A 52 -4.31 -3.45 15.89
C PRO A 52 -4.32 -2.05 15.26
N ARG A 53 -4.46 -1.00 16.09
CA ARG A 53 -4.41 0.41 15.65
C ARG A 53 -3.13 0.79 14.90
N GLN A 54 -2.00 0.16 15.22
CA GLN A 54 -0.72 0.40 14.57
C GLN A 54 -0.65 -0.28 13.20
N LEU A 55 -1.28 -1.44 13.05
CA LEU A 55 -1.46 -2.09 11.76
C LEU A 55 -2.44 -1.34 10.88
N ASP A 56 -3.57 -0.87 11.43
CA ASP A 56 -4.53 -0.07 10.68
C ASP A 56 -3.90 1.22 10.15
N ALA A 57 -3.07 1.87 10.98
CA ALA A 57 -2.28 3.03 10.55
C ALA A 57 -1.28 2.69 9.44
N LEU A 58 -0.50 1.61 9.59
CA LEU A 58 0.42 1.13 8.56
C LEU A 58 -0.30 0.87 7.23
N LEU A 59 -1.40 0.13 7.28
CA LEU A 59 -2.24 -0.20 6.13
C LEU A 59 -2.80 1.06 5.47
N ALA A 60 -3.17 2.06 6.26
CA ALA A 60 -3.62 3.37 5.79
C ALA A 60 -2.51 4.30 5.24
N GLY A 61 -1.25 3.84 5.16
CA GLY A 61 -0.13 4.69 4.75
C GLY A 61 0.23 5.75 5.79
N ARG A 62 0.00 5.46 7.07
CA ARG A 62 0.45 6.27 8.21
C ARG A 62 1.51 5.47 8.96
N LEU A 63 2.76 5.64 8.54
CA LEU A 63 3.90 5.00 9.15
C LEU A 63 4.31 5.75 10.43
N HIS A 64 4.18 5.11 11.58
CA HIS A 64 4.79 5.57 12.83
C HIS A 64 5.86 4.57 13.25
N ASP A 65 6.98 5.06 13.76
CA ASP A 65 8.04 4.19 14.24
C ASP A 65 7.74 3.70 15.67
N SER A 66 7.75 2.39 15.88
CA SER A 66 7.67 1.80 17.22
C SER A 66 8.33 0.43 17.23
N PRO A 67 8.90 -0.02 18.37
CA PRO A 67 9.55 -1.33 18.45
C PRO A 67 8.64 -2.50 18.02
N ALA A 68 7.36 -2.46 18.38
CA ALA A 68 6.41 -3.49 17.99
C ALA A 68 6.14 -3.50 16.47
N LEU A 69 6.10 -2.34 15.84
CA LEU A 69 5.92 -2.24 14.39
C LEU A 69 7.18 -2.66 13.63
N ARG A 70 8.39 -2.32 14.12
CA ARG A 70 9.65 -2.81 13.54
C ARG A 70 9.71 -4.34 13.54
N ARG A 71 9.40 -4.97 14.68
CA ARG A 71 9.23 -6.43 14.79
C ARG A 71 8.24 -7.00 13.79
N HIS A 72 7.09 -6.33 13.65
CA HIS A 72 6.05 -6.77 12.74
C HIS A 72 6.54 -6.76 11.29
N VAL A 73 7.10 -5.63 10.85
CA VAL A 73 7.65 -5.47 9.49
C VAL A 73 8.73 -6.51 9.23
N TYR A 74 9.66 -6.70 10.16
CA TYR A 74 10.70 -7.72 10.03
C TYR A 74 10.11 -9.13 9.87
N CYS A 75 9.16 -9.52 10.71
CA CYS A 75 8.49 -10.83 10.61
C CYS A 75 7.80 -11.02 9.26
N VAL A 76 7.10 -10.00 8.75
CA VAL A 76 6.43 -10.08 7.45
C VAL A 76 7.45 -10.19 6.32
N LEU A 77 8.50 -9.38 6.31
CA LEU A 77 9.55 -9.43 5.29
C LEU A 77 10.29 -10.77 5.29
N LEU A 78 10.51 -11.38 6.46
CA LEU A 78 11.05 -12.73 6.61
C LEU A 78 10.13 -13.79 5.99
N LYS A 79 8.83 -13.77 6.33
CA LYS A 79 7.86 -14.74 5.79
C LYS A 79 7.71 -14.61 4.27
N CYS A 80 7.78 -13.38 3.75
CA CYS A 80 7.80 -13.09 2.32
C CYS A 80 9.14 -13.48 1.64
N LYS A 81 10.15 -13.93 2.40
CA LYS A 81 11.51 -14.22 1.92
C LYS A 81 12.16 -13.04 1.20
N LEU A 82 11.86 -11.82 1.64
CA LEU A 82 12.46 -10.59 1.11
C LEU A 82 13.74 -10.23 1.84
N VAL A 83 13.83 -10.59 3.13
CA VAL A 83 15.02 -10.42 3.96
C VAL A 83 15.45 -11.74 4.59
N GLY A 84 16.73 -11.83 4.95
CA GLY A 84 17.28 -12.92 5.75
C GLY A 84 17.08 -12.72 7.25
N LYS A 85 17.50 -13.72 8.05
CA LYS A 85 17.49 -13.65 9.53
C LYS A 85 18.42 -12.56 10.09
N ASP A 86 19.31 -12.03 9.25
CA ASP A 86 20.19 -10.91 9.54
C ASP A 86 19.54 -9.55 9.19
N GLY A 87 18.30 -9.54 8.70
CA GLY A 87 17.58 -8.35 8.26
C GLY A 87 17.98 -7.85 6.87
N LYS A 88 18.97 -8.46 6.22
CA LYS A 88 19.48 -8.01 4.92
C LYS A 88 18.55 -8.44 3.79
N LEU A 89 18.40 -7.55 2.82
CA LEU A 89 17.63 -7.79 1.61
C LEU A 89 18.20 -8.96 0.78
N HIS A 90 17.35 -9.91 0.41
CA HIS A 90 17.66 -10.95 -0.58
C HIS A 90 17.54 -10.38 -2.00
N LYS A 91 18.48 -9.50 -2.39
CA LYS A 91 18.42 -8.70 -3.62
C LYS A 91 17.98 -9.51 -4.85
N ALA A 92 18.63 -10.64 -5.13
CA ALA A 92 18.31 -11.49 -6.28
C ALA A 92 16.88 -12.07 -6.24
N ALA A 93 16.42 -12.54 -5.07
CA ALA A 93 15.07 -13.07 -4.92
C ALA A 93 14.00 -11.99 -5.10
N VAL A 94 14.27 -10.77 -4.63
CA VAL A 94 13.35 -9.64 -4.78
C VAL A 94 13.33 -9.11 -6.22
N LEU A 95 14.48 -9.01 -6.88
CA LEU A 95 14.55 -8.64 -8.30
C LEU A 95 13.78 -9.60 -9.20
N GLY A 96 13.87 -10.92 -8.94
CA GLY A 96 13.08 -11.91 -9.66
C GLY A 96 11.57 -11.69 -9.51
N LYS A 97 11.10 -11.31 -8.32
CA LYS A 97 9.69 -10.96 -8.07
C LYS A 97 9.30 -9.63 -8.73
N ILE A 98 10.20 -8.66 -8.76
CA ILE A 98 9.96 -7.33 -9.36
C ILE A 98 9.89 -7.40 -10.89
N ALA A 99 10.66 -8.28 -11.53
CA ALA A 99 10.73 -8.37 -12.99
C ALA A 99 9.37 -8.64 -13.67
N ALA A 100 8.42 -9.25 -12.95
CA ALA A 100 7.07 -9.51 -13.44
C ALA A 100 6.14 -8.28 -13.35
N ARG A 101 6.58 -7.17 -12.75
CA ARG A 101 5.74 -5.99 -12.50
C ARG A 101 5.75 -4.99 -13.66
N PRO A 102 4.62 -4.29 -13.93
CA PRO A 102 4.57 -3.21 -14.91
C PRO A 102 5.56 -2.07 -14.65
N ASP A 103 5.90 -1.82 -13.38
CA ASP A 103 6.81 -0.76 -12.94
C ASP A 103 8.23 -1.27 -12.59
N ALA A 104 8.60 -2.48 -13.07
CA ALA A 104 9.83 -3.18 -12.70
C ALA A 104 11.08 -2.30 -12.73
N LYS A 105 11.25 -1.44 -13.75
CA LYS A 105 12.41 -0.54 -13.87
C LYS A 105 12.51 0.45 -12.70
N ASN A 106 11.38 1.01 -12.27
CA ASN A 106 11.35 1.97 -11.16
C ASN A 106 11.54 1.25 -9.81
N ALA A 107 10.87 0.12 -9.63
CA ALA A 107 10.98 -0.71 -8.44
C ALA A 107 12.41 -1.23 -8.25
N THR A 108 13.09 -1.69 -9.31
CA THR A 108 14.50 -2.10 -9.28
C THR A 108 15.42 -0.95 -8.86
N LYS A 109 15.28 0.23 -9.46
CA LYS A 109 16.10 1.40 -9.11
C LYS A 109 15.97 1.78 -7.64
N VAL A 110 14.76 1.74 -7.11
CA VAL A 110 14.54 2.04 -5.69
C VAL A 110 15.09 0.94 -4.80
N LEU A 111 14.86 -0.32 -5.15
CA LEU A 111 15.42 -1.45 -4.42
C LEU A 111 16.93 -1.32 -4.29
N GLU A 112 17.63 -1.09 -5.39
CA GLU A 112 19.08 -0.87 -5.42
C GLU A 112 19.49 0.29 -4.52
N SER A 113 18.78 1.43 -4.61
CA SER A 113 19.07 2.60 -3.78
C SER A 113 18.81 2.40 -2.28
N CYS A 114 17.98 1.41 -1.91
CA CYS A 114 17.63 1.10 -0.54
C CYS A 114 18.35 -0.13 0.01
N ALA A 115 19.06 -0.88 -0.82
CA ALA A 115 19.49 -2.23 -0.47
C ALA A 115 20.52 -2.30 0.67
N ASP A 116 21.26 -1.20 0.88
CA ASP A 116 22.38 -1.12 1.82
C ASP A 116 22.03 -0.26 3.04
N GLN A 117 20.81 -0.42 3.58
CA GLN A 117 20.48 0.18 4.87
C GLN A 117 21.37 -0.38 5.99
N ALA A 118 21.44 0.36 7.10
CA ALA A 118 22.07 -0.07 8.34
C ALA A 118 21.03 -0.19 9.46
N GLY A 119 21.39 -0.84 10.57
CA GLY A 119 20.57 -0.92 11.78
C GLY A 119 21.31 -1.66 12.89
N ASP A 120 20.96 -1.38 14.14
CA ASP A 120 21.60 -1.97 15.33
C ASP A 120 21.16 -3.43 15.55
N SER A 121 20.03 -3.82 14.96
CA SER A 121 19.49 -5.17 14.96
C SER A 121 18.91 -5.56 13.59
N PRO A 122 18.65 -6.85 13.33
CA PRO A 122 17.93 -7.29 12.14
C PRO A 122 16.57 -6.60 11.94
N GLU A 123 15.88 -6.30 13.05
CA GLU A 123 14.59 -5.60 13.04
C GLU A 123 14.74 -4.14 12.60
N ASP A 124 15.77 -3.45 13.09
CA ASP A 124 16.07 -2.07 12.73
C ASP A 124 16.52 -1.96 11.27
N LEU A 125 17.35 -2.91 10.82
CA LEU A 125 17.78 -2.97 9.43
C LEU A 125 16.59 -3.20 8.49
N ALA A 126 15.74 -4.18 8.79
CA ALA A 126 14.55 -4.48 7.99
C ALA A 126 13.54 -3.31 8.00
N TRP A 127 13.40 -2.62 9.14
CA TRP A 127 12.60 -1.41 9.25
C TRP A 127 13.15 -0.27 8.39
N ASN A 128 14.45 -0.01 8.43
CA ASN A 128 15.07 1.04 7.62
C ASN A 128 14.94 0.74 6.13
N LEU A 129 15.11 -0.54 5.74
CA LEU A 129 14.91 -0.99 4.36
C LEU A 129 13.47 -0.74 3.91
N PHE A 130 12.50 -1.16 4.71
CA PHE A 130 11.09 -0.92 4.49
C PHE A 130 10.79 0.57 4.33
N ARG A 131 11.30 1.41 5.25
CA ARG A 131 11.07 2.85 5.25
C ARG A 131 11.69 3.53 4.03
N CYS A 132 12.89 3.13 3.61
CA CYS A 132 13.50 3.66 2.39
C CYS A 132 12.63 3.38 1.15
N GLY A 133 12.12 2.14 1.01
CA GLY A 133 11.22 1.77 -0.07
C GLY A 133 9.87 2.48 -0.02
N TYR A 134 9.37 2.72 1.20
CA TYR A 134 8.16 3.48 1.49
C TYR A 134 8.31 4.95 1.08
N ASP A 135 9.35 5.64 1.55
CA ASP A 135 9.59 7.06 1.27
C ASP A 135 9.78 7.34 -0.23
N LYS A 136 10.32 6.36 -0.97
CA LYS A 136 10.51 6.41 -2.43
C LYS A 136 9.30 5.88 -3.23
N LYS A 137 8.20 5.53 -2.57
CA LYS A 137 6.93 5.08 -3.15
C LYS A 137 7.04 3.87 -4.09
N ALA A 138 7.99 2.97 -3.89
CA ALA A 138 8.33 1.98 -4.92
C ALA A 138 8.20 0.52 -4.52
N LEU A 139 7.93 0.20 -3.25
CA LEU A 139 8.02 -1.20 -2.81
C LEU A 139 6.82 -1.74 -2.04
N LEU A 140 6.00 -0.91 -1.40
CA LEU A 140 4.98 -1.42 -0.48
C LEU A 140 3.60 -0.78 -0.60
N PHE A 141 3.47 0.37 -1.25
CA PHE A 141 2.18 1.00 -1.44
C PHE A 141 1.33 0.35 -2.54
N ASP A 142 1.97 -0.36 -3.49
CA ASP A 142 1.23 -1.22 -4.41
C ASP A 142 0.76 -2.52 -3.76
N TYR A 143 1.02 -2.74 -2.46
CA TYR A 143 0.67 -3.95 -1.69
C TYR A 143 -0.09 -3.67 -0.38
N MET A 144 -0.01 -2.44 0.14
CA MET A 144 -0.77 -1.97 1.31
C MET A 144 -2.05 -1.26 0.85
N PRO A 145 -3.23 -1.57 1.42
CA PRO A 145 -4.48 -0.92 1.05
C PRO A 145 -4.47 0.56 1.39
N THR A 146 -4.09 1.42 0.45
CA THR A 146 -4.39 2.86 0.52
C THR A 146 -5.87 3.10 0.19
N ASN A 147 -6.77 2.49 0.96
CA ASN A 147 -8.19 2.80 0.96
C ASN A 147 -8.56 3.21 2.39
N VAL A 148 -8.24 4.44 2.76
CA VAL A 148 -9.00 5.16 3.80
C VAL A 148 -9.89 6.23 3.15
N ALA A 149 -10.23 6.05 1.88
CA ALA A 149 -11.36 6.71 1.26
C ALA A 149 -12.13 5.68 0.42
N ALA A 150 -13.45 5.68 0.59
CA ALA A 150 -14.44 4.81 -0.05
C ALA A 150 -14.51 3.38 0.50
N ASP A 151 -15.00 3.25 1.74
CA ASP A 151 -16.01 2.25 2.13
C ASP A 151 -16.72 2.77 3.39
N VAL A 152 -17.23 4.01 3.30
CA VAL A 152 -18.35 4.48 4.13
C VAL A 152 -19.35 5.04 3.13
N ASP A 153 -20.06 4.16 2.43
CA ASP A 153 -21.49 4.31 2.24
C ASP A 153 -22.10 3.03 1.66
N ASN A 154 -23.32 2.76 2.11
CA ASN A 154 -24.25 1.70 1.70
C ASN A 154 -24.00 0.27 2.21
N THR A 155 -24.41 0.04 3.46
CA THR A 155 -25.17 -1.18 3.79
C THR A 155 -26.66 -0.84 3.71
N SER A 156 -27.32 -1.52 2.77
CA SER A 156 -28.76 -1.78 2.52
C SER A 156 -29.84 -1.02 3.29
#